data_AF-A0A9E5LFD4-F1
#
_entry.id   AF-A0A9E5LFD4-F1
#
_cell.length_a   1.000
_cell.length_b   1.000
_cell.length_c   1.000
_cell.angle_alpha   90.00
_cell.angle_beta   90.00
_cell.angle_gamma   90.00
#
_symmetry.space_group_name_H-M   'P 1'
#
loop_
_entity.id
_entity.type
_entity.pdbx_description
1 polymer ?
#
loop_
_entity_poly.entity_id
_entity_poly.type
_entity_poly.pdbx_seq_one_letter_code
_entity_poly.pdbx_strand_id
1 'polypeptide(L)'
;MKKYFFLFCLLTSSVFANDFTGTYQCEGNDGSEGTYQGEVVMKKIPEFSKDNYASYDFVLKVPGFGDYHGFASANGLDVAIYFALDDRKNEDYGVGIAKFKQSENQSWSFHKFYFEPGYKGGNTGFEDCIQVKK
;
A
#
# COMPACT_ATOMS: atom_id res chain seq x y z
N MET A 1 -37.86 -35.62 31.52
CA MET A 1 -36.63 -35.21 30.80
C MET A 1 -36.88 -33.88 30.10
N LYS A 2 -36.35 -32.77 30.61
CA LYS A 2 -36.48 -31.44 29.97
C LYS A 2 -35.36 -31.28 28.95
N LYS A 3 -35.70 -31.19 27.66
CA LYS A 3 -34.76 -30.85 26.57
C LYS A 3 -34.51 -29.34 26.62
N TYR A 4 -33.32 -28.94 27.04
CA TYR A 4 -32.84 -27.57 26.89
C TYR A 4 -32.35 -27.39 25.45
N PHE A 5 -33.04 -26.55 24.68
CA PHE A 5 -32.64 -26.15 23.34
C PHE A 5 -31.63 -25.01 23.47
N PHE A 6 -30.34 -25.32 23.37
CA PHE A 6 -29.27 -24.32 23.38
C PHE A 6 -29.20 -23.65 22.00
N LEU A 7 -29.65 -22.40 21.92
CA LEU A 7 -29.56 -21.60 20.71
C LEU A 7 -28.13 -21.05 20.60
N PHE A 8 -27.30 -21.66 19.73
CA PHE A 8 -25.96 -21.18 19.41
C PHE A 8 -26.09 -19.98 18.45
N CYS A 9 -25.98 -18.76 18.97
CA CYS A 9 -25.91 -17.56 18.15
C CYS A 9 -24.50 -17.45 17.57
N LEU A 10 -24.32 -17.83 16.30
CA LEU A 10 -23.06 -17.64 15.59
C LEU A 10 -22.89 -16.15 15.29
N LEU A 11 -22.12 -15.46 16.12
CA LEU A 11 -21.62 -14.11 15.81
C LEU A 11 -20.61 -14.24 14.67
N THR A 12 -21.04 -13.96 13.45
CA THR A 12 -20.13 -13.78 12.32
C THR A 12 -19.39 -12.47 12.51
N SER A 13 -18.15 -12.53 13.01
CA SER A 13 -17.23 -11.40 13.00
C SER A 13 -17.03 -10.97 11.56
N SER A 14 -17.59 -9.83 11.18
CA SER A 14 -17.30 -9.23 9.87
C SER A 14 -15.84 -8.78 9.90
N VAL A 15 -14.98 -9.50 9.18
CA VAL A 15 -13.60 -9.06 8.96
C VAL A 15 -13.67 -7.98 7.90
N PHE A 16 -13.50 -6.73 8.32
CA PHE A 16 -13.36 -5.62 7.40
C PHE A 16 -11.92 -5.50 6.94
N ALA A 17 -11.70 -5.13 5.68
CA ALA A 17 -10.39 -4.81 5.16
C ALA A 17 -9.70 -3.78 6.06
N ASN A 18 -8.45 -4.07 6.41
CA ASN A 18 -7.58 -3.12 7.11
C ASN A 18 -7.64 -1.76 6.41
N ASP A 19 -7.60 -0.68 7.19
CA ASP A 19 -7.50 0.66 6.65
C ASP A 19 -6.05 1.13 6.70
N PHE A 20 -5.42 1.18 5.52
CA PHE A 20 -4.05 1.65 5.33
C PHE A 20 -3.99 3.15 5.00
N THR A 21 -5.09 3.90 5.15
CA THR A 21 -5.08 5.35 4.96
C THR A 21 -4.05 6.01 5.87
N GLY A 22 -3.22 6.89 5.30
CA GLY A 22 -2.21 7.58 6.06
C GLY A 22 -1.09 8.17 5.22
N THR A 23 -0.15 8.78 5.92
CA THR A 23 1.12 9.27 5.37
C THR A 23 2.25 8.41 5.93
N TYR A 24 3.17 8.00 5.08
CA TYR A 24 4.27 7.10 5.39
C TYR A 24 5.57 7.76 4.98
N GLN A 25 6.58 7.69 5.86
CA GLN A 25 7.96 8.02 5.49
C GLN A 25 8.65 6.75 5.02
N CYS A 26 9.36 6.85 3.91
CA CYS A 26 9.90 5.73 3.19
C CYS A 26 11.40 5.88 2.95
N GLU A 27 12.13 4.81 3.21
CA GLU A 27 13.51 4.65 2.74
C GLU A 27 13.47 3.74 1.52
N GLY A 28 13.90 4.27 0.37
CA GLY A 28 13.93 3.57 -0.90
C GLY A 28 15.33 3.17 -1.31
N ASN A 29 15.44 2.08 -2.06
CA ASN A 29 16.65 1.70 -2.79
C ASN A 29 16.26 1.36 -4.22
N ASP A 30 16.63 2.26 -5.13
CA ASP A 30 16.41 2.15 -6.56
C ASP A 30 17.61 1.48 -7.25
N GLY A 31 17.36 0.58 -8.19
CA GLY A 31 18.42 -0.12 -8.92
C GLY A 31 19.28 0.79 -9.80
N SER A 32 18.75 1.92 -10.25
CA SER A 32 19.41 2.89 -11.12
C SER A 32 19.92 4.12 -10.38
N GLU A 33 19.22 4.59 -9.35
CA GLU A 33 19.51 5.82 -8.61
C GLU A 33 20.12 5.60 -7.21
N GLY A 34 20.04 4.37 -6.68
CA GLY A 34 20.48 4.05 -5.32
C GLY A 34 19.50 4.48 -4.23
N THR A 35 20.01 4.86 -3.06
CA THR A 35 19.16 5.16 -1.90
C THR A 35 18.46 6.51 -2.02
N TYR A 36 17.17 6.57 -1.70
CA TYR A 36 16.40 7.81 -1.65
C TYR A 36 15.44 7.85 -0.45
N GLN A 37 14.90 9.05 -0.19
CA GLN A 37 13.86 9.27 0.81
C GLN A 37 12.55 9.62 0.09
N GLY A 38 11.44 9.11 0.59
CA GLY A 38 10.13 9.34 -0.01
C GLY A 38 9.02 9.52 1.02
N GLU A 39 7.92 10.14 0.58
CA GLU A 39 6.67 10.19 1.32
C GLU A 39 5.59 9.47 0.51
N VAL A 40 4.96 8.45 1.08
CA VAL A 40 3.77 7.83 0.51
C VAL A 40 2.53 8.35 1.20
N VAL A 41 1.52 8.70 0.41
CA VAL A 41 0.17 9.03 0.89
C VAL A 41 -0.80 8.02 0.30
N MET A 42 -1.54 7.34 1.19
CA MET A 42 -2.61 6.43 0.81
C MET A 42 -3.94 6.93 1.35
N LYS A 43 -4.98 6.84 0.53
CA LYS A 43 -6.35 7.16 0.93
C LYS A 43 -7.30 6.09 0.44
N LYS A 44 -7.98 5.39 1.36
CA LYS A 44 -8.96 4.38 1.02
C LYS A 44 -10.13 5.02 0.25
N ILE A 45 -10.66 4.27 -0.71
CA ILE A 45 -11.86 4.61 -1.47
C ILE A 45 -12.97 3.62 -1.02
N PRO A 46 -13.79 3.98 -0.01
CA PRO A 46 -14.77 3.07 0.58
C PRO A 46 -15.79 2.54 -0.44
N GLU A 47 -16.15 3.34 -1.43
CA GLU A 47 -17.13 3.03 -2.47
C GLU A 47 -16.72 1.83 -3.35
N PHE A 48 -15.42 1.58 -3.47
CA PHE A 48 -14.84 0.46 -4.24
C PHE A 48 -14.18 -0.59 -3.33
N SER A 49 -14.42 -0.52 -2.02
CA SER A 49 -13.90 -1.49 -1.05
C SER A 49 -15.01 -2.43 -0.58
N LYS A 50 -14.67 -3.71 -0.36
CA LYS A 50 -15.64 -4.73 0.07
C LYS A 50 -14.95 -5.87 0.81
N ASP A 51 -15.56 -6.32 1.90
CA ASP A 51 -15.05 -7.42 2.73
C ASP A 51 -13.57 -7.19 3.10
N ASN A 52 -12.67 -8.11 2.72
CA ASN A 52 -11.22 -8.01 2.93
C ASN A 52 -10.46 -7.30 1.80
N TYR A 53 -11.16 -6.80 0.79
CA TYR A 53 -10.59 -6.05 -0.33
C TYR A 53 -10.76 -4.54 -0.12
N ALA A 54 -9.73 -3.78 -0.43
CA ALA A 54 -9.78 -2.31 -0.37
C ALA A 54 -9.06 -1.67 -1.54
N SER A 55 -9.63 -0.58 -2.05
CA SER A 55 -9.04 0.25 -3.09
C SER A 55 -8.51 1.55 -2.49
N TYR A 56 -7.42 2.06 -3.04
CA TYR A 56 -6.76 3.27 -2.55
C TYR A 56 -6.34 4.19 -3.68
N ASP A 57 -6.47 5.49 -3.46
CA ASP A 57 -5.61 6.48 -4.12
C ASP A 57 -4.20 6.35 -3.53
N PHE A 58 -3.18 6.50 -4.38
CA PHE A 58 -1.78 6.40 -4.00
C PHE A 58 -0.97 7.55 -4.58
N VAL A 59 -0.13 8.18 -3.77
CA VAL A 59 0.89 9.13 -4.22
C VAL A 59 2.20 8.82 -3.53
N LEU A 60 3.28 8.67 -4.29
CA LEU A 60 4.66 8.68 -3.79
C LEU A 60 5.29 10.01 -4.17
N LYS A 61 5.88 10.72 -3.20
CA LYS A 61 6.63 11.95 -3.44
C LYS A 61 8.09 11.70 -3.15
N VAL A 62 8.95 12.04 -4.10
CA VAL A 62 10.40 11.88 -3.95
C VAL A 62 11.06 13.24 -4.14
N PRO A 63 11.62 13.86 -3.08
CA PRO A 63 12.28 15.16 -3.18
C PRO A 63 13.36 15.18 -4.25
N GLY A 64 13.28 16.14 -5.16
CA GLY A 64 14.23 16.30 -6.28
C GLY A 64 13.89 15.51 -7.54
N PHE A 65 12.94 14.56 -7.48
CA PHE A 65 12.50 13.76 -8.63
C PHE A 65 11.08 14.12 -9.06
N GLY A 66 10.13 14.16 -8.11
CA GLY A 66 8.75 14.56 -8.36
C GLY A 66 7.72 13.69 -7.64
N ASP A 67 6.47 13.85 -8.07
CA ASP A 67 5.31 13.15 -7.53
C ASP A 67 4.87 12.06 -8.50
N TYR A 68 4.73 10.84 -7.98
CA TYR A 68 4.28 9.66 -8.67
C TYR A 68 2.86 9.34 -8.24
N HIS A 69 1.89 9.63 -9.11
CA HIS A 69 0.48 9.36 -8.86
C HIS A 69 0.10 7.94 -9.28
N GLY A 70 -0.85 7.36 -8.57
CA GLY A 70 -1.21 5.96 -8.76
C GLY A 70 -2.45 5.53 -8.02
N PHE A 71 -2.62 4.21 -7.93
CA PHE A 71 -3.71 3.57 -7.21
C PHE A 71 -3.27 2.20 -6.70
N ALA A 72 -3.97 1.68 -5.71
CA ALA A 72 -3.66 0.38 -5.13
C ALA A 72 -4.90 -0.49 -4.88
N SER A 73 -4.70 -1.80 -4.92
CA SER A 73 -5.68 -2.83 -4.60
C SER A 73 -5.11 -3.75 -3.52
N ALA A 74 -5.77 -3.79 -2.37
CA ALA A 74 -5.40 -4.63 -1.24
C ALA A 74 -6.25 -5.89 -1.16
N ASN A 75 -5.62 -7.00 -0.77
CA ASN A 75 -6.27 -8.23 -0.33
C ASN A 75 -5.65 -8.62 1.02
N GLY A 76 -6.34 -8.32 2.12
CA GLY A 76 -5.79 -8.51 3.47
C GLY A 76 -4.58 -7.60 3.74
N LEU A 77 -3.38 -8.16 3.74
CA LEU A 77 -2.11 -7.45 3.98
C LEU A 77 -1.23 -7.31 2.72
N ASP A 78 -1.64 -7.91 1.61
CA ASP A 78 -0.93 -7.85 0.34
C ASP A 78 -1.57 -6.76 -0.53
N VAL A 79 -0.75 -5.84 -1.04
CA VAL A 79 -1.22 -4.66 -1.77
C VAL A 79 -0.48 -4.54 -3.09
N ALA A 80 -1.22 -4.60 -4.20
CA ALA A 80 -0.70 -4.30 -5.52
C ALA A 80 -0.86 -2.80 -5.81
N ILE A 81 0.17 -2.17 -6.36
CA ILE A 81 0.26 -0.71 -6.53
C ILE A 81 0.68 -0.43 -7.97
N TYR A 82 0.00 0.50 -8.64
CA TYR A 82 0.50 1.17 -9.83
C TYR A 82 0.93 2.58 -9.44
N PHE A 83 2.02 3.07 -10.03
CA PHE A 83 2.51 4.44 -9.82
C PHE A 83 3.22 4.94 -11.08
N ALA A 84 3.13 6.25 -11.34
CA ALA A 84 3.77 6.89 -12.48
C ALA A 84 4.14 8.34 -12.17
N LEU A 85 5.33 8.76 -12.56
CA LEU A 85 5.73 10.15 -12.54
C LEU A 85 4.80 10.97 -13.45
N ASP A 86 4.38 12.15 -12.98
CA ASP A 86 3.50 13.02 -13.76
C ASP A 86 4.12 13.42 -15.12
N ASP A 87 5.43 13.68 -15.16
CA ASP A 87 6.17 13.85 -16.42
C ASP A 87 6.52 12.48 -17.02
N ARG A 88 5.69 12.02 -17.97
CA ARG A 88 5.82 10.70 -18.60
C ARG A 88 6.94 10.57 -19.63
N LYS A 89 7.76 11.59 -19.87
CA LYS A 89 8.82 11.56 -20.91
C LYS A 89 9.82 10.42 -20.73
N ASN A 90 10.13 10.05 -19.50
CA ASN A 90 11.16 9.05 -19.19
C ASN A 90 10.59 7.65 -18.97
N GLU A 91 9.28 7.45 -19.24
CA GLU A 91 8.59 6.18 -18.97
C GLU A 91 8.76 5.69 -17.53
N ASP A 92 8.79 6.65 -16.61
CA ASP A 92 9.03 6.44 -15.20
C ASP A 92 7.73 6.05 -14.49
N TYR A 93 7.34 4.80 -14.69
CA TYR A 93 6.14 4.20 -14.12
C TYR A 93 6.35 2.72 -13.90
N GLY A 94 5.62 2.17 -12.93
CA GLY A 94 5.79 0.79 -12.55
C GLY A 94 4.60 0.20 -11.81
N VAL A 95 4.79 -1.07 -11.47
CA VAL A 95 3.92 -1.78 -10.54
C VAL A 95 4.74 -2.25 -9.34
N GLY A 96 4.11 -2.25 -8.18
CA GLY A 96 4.69 -2.76 -6.96
C GLY A 96 3.79 -3.75 -6.25
N ILE A 97 4.40 -4.63 -5.46
CA ILE A 97 3.72 -5.45 -4.47
C ILE A 97 4.26 -5.06 -3.09
N ALA A 98 3.36 -4.69 -2.19
CA ALA A 98 3.67 -4.31 -0.83
C ALA A 98 3.07 -5.29 0.18
N LYS A 99 3.84 -5.63 1.20
CA LYS A 99 3.37 -6.41 2.35
C LYS A 99 3.24 -5.50 3.56
N PHE A 100 2.01 -5.32 4.02
CA PHE A 100 1.70 -4.53 5.21
C PHE A 100 1.85 -5.37 6.47
N LYS A 101 2.30 -4.72 7.54
CA LYS A 101 2.31 -5.25 8.90
C LYS A 101 1.93 -4.12 9.87
N GLN A 102 1.23 -4.49 10.93
CA GLN A 102 0.96 -3.57 12.02
C GLN A 102 2.05 -3.73 13.08
N SER A 103 2.62 -2.62 13.55
CA SER A 103 3.52 -2.63 14.70
C SER A 103 2.74 -2.68 16.02
N GLU A 104 3.44 -2.98 17.11
CA GLU A 104 2.86 -3.09 18.46
C GLU A 104 2.09 -1.83 18.89
N ASN A 105 2.54 -0.66 18.43
CA ASN A 105 1.88 0.62 18.67
C ASN A 105 0.67 0.88 17.74
N GLN A 106 0.19 -0.12 17.00
CA GLN A 106 -0.89 -0.04 16.01
C GLN A 106 -0.62 0.83 14.77
N SER A 107 0.61 1.32 14.56
CA SER A 107 1.00 1.95 13.29
C SER A 107 1.13 0.91 12.19
N TRP A 108 0.83 1.31 10.95
CA TRP A 108 1.14 0.49 9.78
C TRP A 108 2.58 0.72 9.31
N SER A 109 3.16 -0.34 8.75
CA SER A 109 4.38 -0.26 7.96
C SER A 109 4.27 -1.23 6.80
N PHE A 110 5.02 -1.00 5.73
CA PHE A 110 5.07 -1.93 4.62
C PHE A 110 6.46 -1.99 3.99
N HIS A 111 6.75 -3.15 3.40
CA HIS A 111 7.87 -3.36 2.50
C HIS A 111 7.30 -3.53 1.09
N LYS A 112 7.77 -2.74 0.13
CA LYS A 112 7.35 -2.78 -1.28
C LYS A 112 8.53 -3.20 -2.15
N PHE A 113 8.29 -4.12 -3.08
CA PHE A 113 9.14 -4.34 -4.24
C PHE A 113 8.42 -3.79 -5.48
N TYR A 114 9.14 -3.14 -6.40
CA TYR A 114 8.57 -2.64 -7.64
C TYR A 114 9.42 -2.95 -8.87
N PHE A 115 8.75 -2.90 -10.02
CA PHE A 115 9.33 -3.03 -11.34
C PHE A 115 8.79 -1.94 -12.27
N GLU A 116 9.71 -1.27 -12.95
CA GLU A 116 9.46 -0.20 -13.92
C GLU A 116 10.02 -0.65 -15.28
N PRO A 117 9.17 -1.11 -16.21
CA PRO A 117 9.66 -1.71 -17.45
C PRO A 117 10.28 -0.70 -18.42
N GLY A 118 9.81 0.56 -18.40
CA GLY A 118 10.23 1.60 -19.34
C GLY A 118 11.40 2.46 -18.84
N TYR A 119 11.56 2.60 -17.52
CA TYR A 119 12.57 3.48 -16.95
C TYR A 119 13.99 2.97 -17.28
N LYS A 120 14.72 3.73 -18.08
CA LYS A 120 16.10 3.42 -18.52
C LYS A 120 16.30 2.01 -19.11
N GLY A 121 15.26 1.44 -19.72
CA GLY A 121 15.30 0.09 -20.30
C GLY A 121 14.99 -1.04 -19.30
N GLY A 122 14.46 -0.70 -18.12
CA GLY A 122 14.03 -1.63 -17.08
C GLY A 122 14.70 -1.33 -15.75
N ASN A 123 13.91 -1.17 -14.70
CA ASN A 123 14.39 -0.85 -13.37
C ASN A 123 13.56 -1.55 -12.29
N THR A 124 14.17 -1.74 -11.11
CA THR A 124 13.50 -2.31 -9.94
C THR A 124 14.02 -1.65 -8.69
N GLY A 125 13.24 -1.68 -7.62
CA GLY A 125 13.73 -1.29 -6.32
C GLY A 125 12.83 -1.74 -5.19
N PHE A 126 13.20 -1.30 -3.99
CA PHE A 126 12.49 -1.58 -2.76
C PHE A 126 12.18 -0.29 -2.00
N GLU A 127 11.12 -0.31 -1.21
CA GLU A 127 10.80 0.75 -0.24
C GLU A 127 10.38 0.12 1.08
N ASP A 128 10.95 0.60 2.18
CA ASP A 128 10.50 0.32 3.53
C ASP A 128 9.85 1.59 4.11
N CYS A 129 8.56 1.49 4.43
CA CYS A 129 7.72 2.63 4.75
C CYS A 129 7.06 2.48 6.12
N ILE A 130 7.06 3.56 6.91
CA ILE A 130 6.48 3.60 8.27
C ILE A 130 5.46 4.72 8.35
N GLN A 131 4.26 4.39 8.82
CA GLN A 131 3.17 5.36 8.98
C GLN A 131 3.54 6.40 10.05
N VAL A 132 3.41 7.68 9.67
CA VAL A 132 3.55 8.80 10.60
C VAL A 132 2.22 9.02 11.30
N LYS A 133 2.21 8.94 12.62
CA LYS A 133 1.06 9.37 13.41
C LYS A 133 1.01 10.88 13.43
N LYS A 134 -0.14 11.45 13.03
CA LYS A 134 -0.45 12.86 13.29
C LYS A 134 -0.87 13.06 14.73
#